data_AF-A0A412G129-F1
#
_entry.id   AF-A0A412G129-F1
#
_cell.length_a   1.000
_cell.length_b   1.000
_cell.length_c   1.000
_cell.angle_alpha   90.00
_cell.angle_beta   90.00
_cell.angle_gamma   90.00
#
_symmetry.space_group_name_H-M   'P 1'
#
loop_
_entity.id
_entity.type
_entity.pdbx_description
1 polymer ?
#
loop_
_entity_poly.entity_id
_entity_poly.type
_entity_poly.pdbx_seq_one_letter_code
_entity_poly.pdbx_strand_id
1 'polypeptide(L)'
;MSNIKLRNTFKSYTAIFIIGILVGCICRLLDYFPADTLWSFSSIQTLLGFWMITNTIIVLLSTSNICAGISSFLYMFGMTFSFYALQAILGMFIPLFSGEFRFSLFVLFTVLSIPCAIAAFILYYWNKEHVFNSVLYSLPVGALVAEAITVSIYFLEHHTFLFQLLMDIIGAIVFLFMFYRRVRSKGLYLISVIISSLVFFSIFPW
;
A
#
# COMPACT_ATOMS: atom_id res chain seq x y z
N MET A 1 8.60 23.07 8.51
CA MET A 1 7.36 22.31 8.23
C MET A 1 6.76 21.86 9.53
N SER A 2 5.58 22.36 9.91
CA SER A 2 4.82 21.79 11.02
C SER A 2 4.59 20.31 10.71
N ASN A 3 5.27 19.41 11.41
CA ASN A 3 5.15 17.98 11.19
C ASN A 3 3.69 17.57 11.44
N ILE A 4 2.92 17.34 10.38
CA ILE A 4 1.60 16.73 10.48
C ILE A 4 1.86 15.33 11.02
N LYS A 5 1.53 15.12 12.30
CA LYS A 5 1.66 13.82 12.96
C LYS A 5 0.29 13.32 13.35
N LEU A 6 0.00 12.07 13.03
CA LEU A 6 -1.20 11.36 13.43
C LEU A 6 -1.06 11.01 14.91
N ARG A 7 -1.97 11.55 15.71
CA ARG A 7 -2.01 11.32 17.16
C ARG A 7 -3.05 10.24 17.44
N ASN A 8 -2.91 9.57 18.58
CA ASN A 8 -3.93 8.66 19.09
C ASN A 8 -5.16 9.43 19.59
N THR A 9 -5.88 10.04 18.65
CA THR A 9 -7.03 10.91 18.90
C THR A 9 -8.11 10.60 17.86
N PHE A 10 -9.38 10.72 18.27
CA PHE A 10 -10.52 10.49 17.38
C PHE A 10 -10.42 11.32 16.09
N LYS A 11 -10.01 12.59 16.19
CA LYS A 11 -9.85 13.48 15.02
C LYS A 11 -8.85 12.94 13.99
N SER A 12 -7.70 12.42 14.42
CA SER A 12 -6.72 11.83 13.50
C SER A 12 -7.24 10.57 12.82
N TYR A 13 -7.96 9.72 13.56
CA TYR A 13 -8.57 8.50 13.03
C TYR A 13 -9.69 8.78 12.04
N THR A 14 -10.58 9.72 12.34
CA THR A 14 -11.64 10.14 11.42
C THR A 14 -11.04 10.76 10.15
N ALA A 15 -10.00 11.60 10.28
CA ALA A 15 -9.33 12.19 9.13
C ALA A 15 -8.74 11.12 8.21
N ILE A 16 -8.06 10.11 8.76
CA ILE A 16 -7.51 9.00 7.97
C ILE A 16 -8.58 8.14 7.34
N PHE A 17 -9.67 7.87 8.06
CA PHE A 17 -10.79 7.11 7.50
C PHE A 17 -11.41 7.83 6.30
N ILE A 18 -11.59 9.16 6.39
CA ILE A 18 -12.06 9.99 5.28
C ILE A 18 -11.06 9.98 4.11
N ILE A 19 -9.76 10.09 4.39
CA ILE A 19 -8.72 9.98 3.35
C ILE A 19 -8.81 8.61 2.67
N GLY A 20 -8.96 7.53 3.43
CA GLY A 20 -9.17 6.18 2.89
C GLY A 20 -10.39 6.13 1.96
N ILE A 21 -11.52 6.69 2.38
CA ILE A 21 -12.74 6.79 1.55
C ILE A 21 -12.47 7.56 0.25
N LEU A 22 -11.81 8.72 0.32
CA LEU A 22 -11.50 9.52 -0.87
C LEU A 22 -10.61 8.75 -1.83
N VAL A 23 -9.57 8.09 -1.32
CA VAL A 23 -8.67 7.27 -2.13
C VAL A 23 -9.41 6.11 -2.77
N GLY A 24 -10.26 5.38 -2.05
CA GLY A 24 -11.01 4.28 -2.64
C GLY A 24 -12.00 4.73 -3.72
N CYS A 25 -12.65 5.89 -3.53
CA CYS A 25 -13.45 6.52 -4.59
C CYS A 25 -12.58 6.86 -5.82
N ILE A 26 -11.41 7.47 -5.64
CA ILE A 26 -10.49 7.80 -6.74
C ILE A 26 -10.04 6.53 -7.46
N CYS A 27 -9.61 5.49 -6.74
CA CYS A 27 -9.23 4.21 -7.33
C CYS A 27 -10.36 3.63 -8.17
N ARG A 28 -11.61 3.74 -7.72
CA ARG A 28 -12.75 3.25 -8.48
C ARG A 28 -13.07 4.10 -9.71
N LEU A 29 -12.87 5.41 -9.63
CA LEU A 29 -13.00 6.30 -10.78
C LEU A 29 -11.84 6.14 -11.78
N LEU A 30 -10.68 5.64 -11.35
CA LEU A 30 -9.58 5.33 -12.25
C LEU A 30 -9.82 4.06 -13.07
N ASP A 31 -10.74 3.17 -12.64
CA ASP A 31 -11.18 2.02 -13.45
C ASP A 31 -11.91 2.42 -14.75
N TYR A 32 -12.27 3.70 -14.94
CA TYR A 32 -12.74 4.17 -16.26
C TYR A 32 -11.63 4.13 -17.33
N PHE A 33 -10.36 4.12 -16.91
CA PHE A 33 -9.23 3.94 -17.82
C PHE A 33 -8.95 2.45 -17.97
N PRO A 34 -9.17 1.86 -19.16
CA PRO A 34 -9.12 0.42 -19.36
C PRO A 34 -7.72 -0.17 -19.13
N ALA A 35 -7.71 -1.40 -18.62
CA ALA A 35 -6.51 -2.16 -18.28
C ALA A 35 -5.63 -2.51 -19.49
N ASP A 36 -6.21 -2.49 -20.69
CA ASP A 36 -5.56 -2.88 -21.95
C ASP A 36 -4.67 -1.78 -22.52
N THR A 37 -4.56 -0.66 -21.81
CA THR A 37 -3.71 0.46 -22.20
C THR A 37 -2.35 0.39 -21.50
N LEU A 38 -1.32 0.93 -22.15
CA LEU A 38 0.01 1.07 -21.56
C LEU A 38 -0.05 1.70 -20.15
N TRP A 39 -0.92 2.72 -20.00
CA TRP A 39 -1.19 3.44 -18.76
C TRP A 39 -2.33 2.81 -17.95
N SER A 40 -2.38 1.48 -17.85
CA SER A 40 -3.37 0.78 -17.04
C SER A 40 -3.40 1.33 -15.61
N PHE A 41 -4.49 2.02 -15.28
CA PHE A 41 -4.83 2.45 -13.91
C PHE A 41 -5.82 1.49 -13.25
N SER A 42 -6.01 0.31 -13.86
CA SER A 42 -7.02 -0.64 -13.44
C SER A 42 -6.72 -1.14 -12.04
N SER A 43 -7.71 -0.97 -11.15
CA SER A 43 -7.77 -1.56 -9.82
C SER A 43 -6.53 -1.27 -8.96
N ILE A 44 -6.00 -0.05 -8.98
CA ILE A 44 -4.89 0.40 -8.09
C ILE A 44 -5.13 0.01 -6.62
N GLN A 45 -6.40 -0.02 -6.19
CA GLN A 45 -6.81 -0.45 -4.86
C GLN A 45 -6.43 -1.90 -4.54
N THR A 46 -6.13 -2.77 -5.49
CA THR A 46 -5.74 -4.16 -5.25
C THR A 46 -4.23 -4.38 -5.37
N LEU A 47 -3.47 -3.36 -5.77
CA LEU A 47 -2.02 -3.46 -5.95
C LEU A 47 -1.31 -3.46 -4.59
N LEU A 48 -0.39 -4.41 -4.44
CA LEU A 48 0.38 -4.55 -3.21
C LEU A 48 1.26 -3.30 -2.99
N GLY A 49 1.84 -2.76 -4.05
CA GLY A 49 2.81 -1.67 -3.97
C GLY A 49 2.15 -0.38 -3.52
N PHE A 50 0.92 -0.17 -3.99
CA PHE A 50 0.08 0.91 -3.52
C PHE A 50 -0.17 0.81 -2.01
N TRP A 51 -0.54 -0.37 -1.51
CA TRP A 51 -0.77 -0.61 -0.09
C TRP A 51 0.49 -0.41 0.73
N MET A 52 1.63 -0.91 0.22
CA MET A 52 2.92 -0.78 0.87
C MET A 52 3.33 0.68 0.99
N ILE A 53 3.16 1.50 -0.06
CA ILE A 53 3.46 2.93 -0.01
C ILE A 53 2.57 3.65 1.00
N THR A 54 1.26 3.47 0.90
CA THR A 54 0.32 4.23 1.72
C THR A 54 0.44 3.86 3.20
N ASN A 55 0.59 2.57 3.52
CA ASN A 55 0.79 2.13 4.90
C ASN A 55 2.15 2.58 5.45
N THR A 56 3.20 2.56 4.63
CA THR A 56 4.52 3.08 5.04
C THR A 56 4.44 4.57 5.39
N ILE A 57 3.73 5.37 4.59
CA ILE A 57 3.50 6.80 4.88
C ILE A 57 2.72 6.96 6.19
N ILE A 58 1.64 6.18 6.40
CA ILE A 58 0.85 6.23 7.64
C ILE A 58 1.72 5.92 8.86
N VAL A 59 2.57 4.88 8.79
CA VAL A 59 3.48 4.52 9.88
C VAL A 59 4.49 5.65 10.14
N LEU A 60 5.02 6.30 9.10
CA LEU A 60 5.95 7.42 9.24
C LEU A 60 5.31 8.66 9.87
N LEU A 61 4.03 8.91 9.59
CA LEU A 61 3.28 10.04 10.14
C LEU A 61 2.70 9.75 11.54
N SER A 62 2.71 8.49 12.00
CA SER A 62 2.15 8.09 13.28
C SER A 62 3.01 8.49 14.48
N THR A 63 2.37 8.75 15.63
CA THR A 63 3.08 9.05 16.89
C THR A 63 3.26 7.85 17.83
N SER A 64 2.57 6.74 17.55
CA SER A 64 2.65 5.52 18.36
C SER A 64 2.32 4.29 17.53
N ASN A 65 2.72 3.12 18.00
CA ASN A 65 2.47 1.84 17.34
C ASN A 65 0.97 1.56 17.21
N ILE A 66 0.21 1.85 18.27
CA ILE A 66 -1.26 1.74 18.28
C ILE A 66 -1.86 2.68 17.23
N CYS A 67 -1.35 3.92 17.16
CA CYS A 67 -1.82 4.88 16.16
C CYS A 67 -1.52 4.41 14.74
N ALA A 68 -0.32 3.85 14.48
CA ALA A 68 0.04 3.30 13.18
C ALA A 68 -0.86 2.12 12.78
N GLY A 69 -1.11 1.19 13.70
CA GLY A 69 -1.97 0.03 13.46
C GLY A 69 -3.42 0.42 13.19
N ILE A 70 -4.05 1.20 14.08
CA ILE A 70 -5.45 1.64 13.92
C ILE A 70 -5.60 2.52 12.68
N SER A 71 -4.66 3.43 12.43
CA SER A 71 -4.71 4.28 11.24
C SER A 71 -4.59 3.47 9.94
N SER A 72 -3.67 2.50 9.89
CA SER A 72 -3.54 1.59 8.76
C SER A 72 -4.84 0.81 8.54
N PHE A 73 -5.41 0.21 9.60
CA PHE A 73 -6.70 -0.48 9.52
C PHE A 73 -7.80 0.41 8.95
N LEU A 74 -8.02 1.59 9.53
CA LEU A 74 -9.08 2.51 9.13
C LEU A 74 -8.89 3.01 7.70
N TYR A 75 -7.66 3.29 7.30
CA TYR A 75 -7.34 3.68 5.94
C TYR A 75 -7.71 2.58 4.95
N MET A 76 -7.20 1.36 5.17
CA MET A 76 -7.43 0.22 4.30
C MET A 76 -8.91 -0.18 4.23
N PHE A 77 -9.58 -0.17 5.39
CA PHE A 77 -11.01 -0.44 5.47
C PHE A 77 -11.83 0.64 4.77
N GLY A 78 -11.55 1.92 5.00
CA GLY A 78 -12.25 3.03 4.34
C GLY A 78 -12.08 3.03 2.82
N MET A 79 -10.87 2.72 2.35
CA MET A 79 -10.57 2.55 0.93
C MET A 79 -11.34 1.38 0.33
N THR A 80 -11.31 0.21 0.96
CA THR A 80 -12.03 -0.98 0.48
C THR A 80 -13.54 -0.74 0.48
N PHE A 81 -14.07 -0.18 1.55
CA PHE A 81 -15.49 0.13 1.69
C PHE A 81 -15.97 1.08 0.59
N SER A 82 -15.28 2.20 0.38
CA SER A 82 -15.63 3.18 -0.64
C SER A 82 -15.47 2.64 -2.07
N PHE A 83 -14.42 1.85 -2.34
CA PHE A 83 -14.19 1.26 -3.67
C PHE A 83 -15.36 0.36 -4.10
N TYR A 84 -15.80 -0.56 -3.22
CA TYR A 84 -16.91 -1.47 -3.51
C TYR A 84 -18.28 -0.81 -3.36
N ALA A 85 -18.47 0.12 -2.41
CA ALA A 85 -19.73 0.86 -2.29
C ALA A 85 -19.98 1.75 -3.52
N LEU A 86 -18.93 2.43 -4.02
CA LEU A 86 -19.04 3.25 -5.23
C LEU A 86 -19.26 2.37 -6.48
N GLN A 87 -18.67 1.18 -6.53
CA GLN A 87 -19.02 0.18 -7.56
C GLN A 87 -20.52 -0.12 -7.56
N ALA A 88 -21.12 -0.39 -6.40
CA ALA A 88 -22.55 -0.69 -6.29
C ALA A 88 -23.42 0.48 -6.77
N ILE A 89 -23.04 1.71 -6.41
CA ILE A 89 -23.77 2.92 -6.83
C ILE A 89 -23.64 3.14 -8.33
N LEU A 90 -22.42 3.14 -8.87
CA LEU A 90 -22.18 3.37 -10.30
C LEU A 90 -22.76 2.26 -11.17
N GLY A 91 -22.79 1.02 -10.68
CA GLY A 91 -23.38 -0.13 -11.38
C GLY A 91 -24.89 -0.01 -11.62
N MET A 92 -25.59 0.87 -10.89
CA MET A 92 -27.00 1.19 -11.16
C MET A 92 -27.20 2.10 -12.38
N PHE A 93 -26.17 2.87 -12.75
CA PHE A 93 -26.28 3.92 -13.79
C PHE A 93 -25.43 3.62 -15.03
N ILE A 94 -24.33 2.88 -14.87
CA ILE A 94 -23.30 2.74 -15.90
C ILE A 94 -23.06 1.27 -16.22
N PRO A 95 -23.30 0.82 -17.47
CA PRO A 95 -23.13 -0.57 -17.90
C PRO A 95 -21.72 -1.12 -17.65
N LEU A 96 -20.69 -0.27 -17.76
CA LEU A 96 -19.29 -0.66 -17.50
C LEU A 96 -19.07 -1.22 -16.08
N PHE A 97 -19.83 -0.72 -15.11
CA PHE A 97 -19.79 -1.21 -13.72
C PHE A 97 -21.00 -2.06 -13.35
N SER A 98 -21.88 -2.32 -14.32
CA SER A 98 -23.05 -3.16 -14.11
C SER A 98 -22.60 -4.60 -13.85
N GLY A 99 -23.08 -5.15 -12.75
CA GLY A 99 -22.68 -6.45 -12.24
C GLY A 99 -23.09 -6.59 -10.79
N GLU A 100 -23.17 -7.83 -10.32
CA GLU A 100 -23.48 -8.10 -8.92
C GLU A 100 -22.41 -7.53 -8.00
N PHE A 101 -22.82 -7.10 -6.81
CA PHE A 101 -21.90 -6.66 -5.78
C PHE A 101 -20.90 -7.79 -5.48
N ARG A 102 -19.61 -7.52 -5.67
CA ARG A 102 -18.52 -8.49 -5.49
C ARG A 102 -18.24 -8.73 -4.01
N PHE A 103 -19.22 -9.27 -3.28
CA PHE A 103 -19.20 -9.45 -1.83
C PHE A 103 -17.98 -10.25 -1.36
N SER A 104 -17.62 -11.32 -2.07
CA SER A 104 -16.46 -12.15 -1.73
C SER A 104 -15.15 -11.34 -1.72
N LEU A 105 -14.94 -10.51 -2.74
CA LEU A 105 -13.76 -9.64 -2.83
C LEU A 105 -13.78 -8.53 -1.78
N PHE A 106 -14.94 -7.91 -1.53
CA PHE A 106 -15.10 -6.95 -0.44
C PHE A 106 -14.71 -7.54 0.92
N VAL A 107 -15.20 -8.75 1.23
CA VAL A 107 -14.85 -9.45 2.46
C VAL A 107 -13.36 -9.79 2.49
N LEU A 108 -12.80 -10.30 1.40
CA LEU A 108 -11.37 -10.64 1.31
C LEU A 108 -10.49 -9.43 1.63
N PHE A 109 -10.68 -8.29 0.95
CA PHE A 109 -9.86 -7.10 1.16
C PHE A 109 -10.11 -6.45 2.53
N THR A 110 -11.33 -6.55 3.06
CA THR A 110 -11.63 -6.14 4.43
C THR A 110 -10.88 -7.00 5.44
N VAL A 111 -10.85 -8.32 5.26
CA VAL A 111 -10.09 -9.22 6.14
C VAL A 111 -8.58 -8.95 6.02
N LEU A 112 -8.07 -8.69 4.81
CA LEU A 112 -6.67 -8.32 4.58
C LEU A 112 -6.25 -6.98 5.20
N SER A 113 -7.21 -6.11 5.56
CA SER A 113 -6.88 -4.89 6.33
C SER A 113 -6.36 -5.19 7.75
N ILE A 114 -6.74 -6.34 8.32
CA ILE A 114 -6.30 -6.78 9.67
C ILE A 114 -4.79 -7.09 9.70
N PRO A 115 -4.23 -7.98 8.84
CA PRO A 115 -2.79 -8.19 8.80
C PRO A 115 -2.03 -6.92 8.42
N CYS A 116 -2.59 -6.03 7.60
CA CYS A 116 -1.98 -4.71 7.32
C CYS A 116 -1.87 -3.84 8.58
N ALA A 117 -2.88 -3.87 9.45
CA ALA A 117 -2.86 -3.17 10.72
C ALA A 117 -1.79 -3.72 11.67
N ILE A 118 -1.69 -5.05 11.76
CA ILE A 118 -0.67 -5.74 12.56
C ILE A 118 0.73 -5.42 12.03
N ALA A 119 0.92 -5.49 10.70
CA ALA A 119 2.18 -5.15 10.05
C ALA A 119 2.57 -3.68 10.34
N ALA A 120 1.64 -2.73 10.21
CA ALA A 120 1.89 -1.32 10.51
C ALA A 120 2.25 -1.09 12.00
N PHE A 121 1.58 -1.79 12.91
CA PHE A 121 1.90 -1.76 14.33
C PHE A 121 3.33 -2.24 14.62
N ILE A 122 3.75 -3.33 13.96
CA ILE A 122 5.11 -3.89 14.09
C ILE A 122 6.14 -2.98 13.42
N LEU A 123 5.86 -2.49 12.20
CA LEU A 123 6.76 -1.62 11.44
C LEU A 123 7.09 -0.35 12.22
N TYR A 124 6.16 0.19 13.00
CA TYR A 124 6.43 1.36 13.83
C TYR A 124 7.62 1.19 14.80
N TYR A 125 7.96 -0.04 15.19
CA TYR A 125 9.15 -0.31 16.01
C TYR A 125 10.48 0.05 15.32
N TRP A 126 10.49 0.34 14.02
CA TRP A 126 11.63 0.93 13.28
C TRP A 126 12.09 2.30 13.81
N ASN A 127 11.33 2.93 14.71
CA ASN A 127 11.70 4.20 15.30
C ASN A 127 12.55 3.99 16.56
N LYS A 128 12.65 2.74 17.05
CA LYS A 128 13.49 2.39 18.19
C LYS A 128 14.94 2.15 17.76
N GLU A 129 15.87 2.57 18.60
CA GLU A 129 17.31 2.47 18.35
C GLU A 129 17.88 1.05 18.57
N HIS A 130 17.44 0.07 17.77
CA HIS A 130 17.98 -1.29 17.79
C HIS A 130 18.52 -1.70 16.40
N VAL A 131 19.37 -2.73 16.35
CA VAL A 131 19.92 -3.23 15.08
C VAL A 131 18.83 -3.75 14.14
N PHE A 132 17.78 -4.36 14.72
CA PHE A 132 16.57 -4.83 14.03
C PHE A 132 15.79 -3.73 13.30
N ASN A 133 16.03 -2.46 13.65
CA ASN A 133 15.48 -1.34 12.91
C ASN A 133 15.80 -1.42 11.40
N SER A 134 17.02 -1.86 11.07
CA SER A 134 17.45 -2.01 9.69
C SER A 134 16.65 -3.05 8.92
N VAL A 135 16.18 -4.09 9.59
CA VAL A 135 15.31 -5.10 9.00
C VAL A 135 13.90 -4.55 8.79
N LEU A 136 13.36 -3.83 9.77
CA LEU A 136 11.99 -3.29 9.67
C LEU A 136 11.86 -2.22 8.57
N TYR A 137 12.85 -1.35 8.41
CA TYR A 137 12.89 -0.40 7.29
C TYR A 137 13.07 -1.07 5.93
N SER A 138 13.65 -2.27 5.87
CA SER A 138 13.86 -2.95 4.60
C SER A 138 12.59 -3.59 4.06
N LEU A 139 11.65 -4.02 4.93
CA LEU A 139 10.45 -4.76 4.52
C LEU A 139 9.61 -4.03 3.46
N PRO A 140 9.27 -2.73 3.61
CA PRO A 140 8.49 -2.05 2.57
C PRO A 140 9.24 -1.87 1.25
N VAL A 141 10.55 -1.62 1.32
CA VAL A 141 11.39 -1.49 0.13
C VAL A 141 11.52 -2.83 -0.58
N GLY A 142 11.69 -3.90 0.19
CA GLY A 142 11.80 -5.25 -0.32
C GLY A 142 10.57 -5.70 -1.08
N ALA A 143 9.39 -5.42 -0.52
CA ALA A 143 8.10 -5.69 -1.14
C ALA A 143 7.93 -4.94 -2.47
N LEU A 144 8.23 -3.64 -2.49
CA LEU A 144 8.16 -2.81 -3.71
C LEU A 144 9.13 -3.27 -4.79
N VAL A 145 10.35 -3.68 -4.41
CA VAL A 145 11.32 -4.24 -5.37
C VAL A 145 10.84 -5.58 -5.93
N ALA A 146 10.26 -6.45 -5.10
CA ALA A 146 9.74 -7.73 -5.54
C ALA A 146 8.61 -7.56 -6.57
N GLU A 147 7.65 -6.67 -6.28
CA GLU A 147 6.57 -6.37 -7.20
C GLU A 147 7.05 -5.69 -8.47
N ALA A 148 7.97 -4.73 -8.36
CA ALA A 148 8.56 -4.08 -9.53
C ALA A 148 9.24 -5.09 -10.48
N ILE A 149 9.94 -6.10 -9.95
CA ILE A 149 10.55 -7.16 -10.76
C ILE A 149 9.48 -7.95 -11.50
N THR A 150 8.44 -8.40 -10.81
CA THR A 150 7.39 -9.20 -11.44
C THR A 150 6.60 -8.41 -12.47
N VAL A 151 6.18 -7.18 -12.12
CA VAL A 151 5.47 -6.30 -13.05
C VAL A 151 6.36 -5.93 -14.23
N SER A 152 7.69 -5.82 -14.07
CA SER A 152 8.61 -5.63 -15.19
C SER A 152 8.58 -6.81 -16.17
N ILE A 153 8.59 -8.05 -15.67
CA ILE A 153 8.50 -9.25 -16.51
C ILE A 153 7.17 -9.26 -17.26
N TYR A 154 6.07 -9.01 -16.55
CA TYR A 154 4.74 -8.96 -17.14
C TYR A 154 4.60 -7.85 -18.20
N PHE A 155 5.17 -6.67 -17.93
CA PHE A 155 5.21 -5.54 -18.86
C PHE A 155 6.02 -5.86 -20.12
N LEU A 156 7.13 -6.59 -20.02
CA LEU A 156 7.93 -7.00 -21.18
C LEU A 156 7.18 -7.96 -22.09
N GLU A 157 6.32 -8.81 -21.52
CA GLU A 157 5.54 -9.80 -22.28
C GLU A 157 4.24 -9.21 -22.88
N HIS A 158 3.52 -8.37 -22.13
CA HIS A 158 2.17 -7.93 -22.48
C HIS A 158 2.05 -6.43 -22.79
N HIS A 159 3.11 -5.64 -22.57
CA HIS A 159 3.12 -4.18 -22.79
C HIS A 159 2.02 -3.39 -22.05
N THR A 160 1.56 -3.90 -20.90
CA THR A 160 0.55 -3.29 -20.02
C THR A 160 1.11 -3.06 -18.61
N PHE A 161 0.46 -2.20 -17.81
CA PHE A 161 0.84 -1.88 -16.41
C PHE A 161 2.08 -0.99 -16.19
N LEU A 162 2.38 -0.07 -17.13
CA LEU A 162 3.49 0.88 -16.98
C LEU A 162 3.36 1.76 -15.73
N PHE A 163 2.14 2.19 -15.39
CA PHE A 163 1.91 3.05 -14.23
C PHE A 163 2.27 2.35 -12.92
N GLN A 164 1.86 1.10 -12.75
CA GLN A 164 2.20 0.30 -11.57
C GLN A 164 3.72 0.15 -11.46
N LEU A 165 4.38 -0.22 -12.55
CA LEU A 165 5.84 -0.37 -12.58
C LEU A 165 6.56 0.91 -12.15
N LEU A 166 6.14 2.07 -12.69
CA LEU A 166 6.72 3.36 -12.32
C LEU A 166 6.47 3.71 -10.86
N MET A 167 5.26 3.46 -10.35
CA MET A 167 4.89 3.71 -8.97
C MET A 167 5.74 2.88 -8.00
N ASP A 168 5.95 1.59 -8.29
CA ASP A 168 6.76 0.70 -7.47
C ASP A 168 8.24 1.05 -7.51
N ILE A 169 8.80 1.35 -8.69
CA ILE A 169 10.20 1.78 -8.84
C ILE A 169 10.44 3.10 -8.10
N ILE A 170 9.58 4.10 -8.30
CA ILE A 170 9.73 5.41 -7.65
C ILE A 170 9.58 5.24 -6.14
N GLY A 171 8.58 4.49 -5.68
CA GLY A 171 8.36 4.18 -4.27
C GLY A 171 9.57 3.50 -3.63
N ALA A 172 10.11 2.48 -4.30
CA ALA A 172 11.30 1.76 -3.85
C ALA A 172 12.51 2.69 -3.75
N ILE A 173 12.80 3.52 -4.76
CA ILE A 173 13.93 4.45 -4.75
C ILE A 173 13.80 5.49 -3.64
N VAL A 174 12.61 6.10 -3.51
CA VAL A 174 12.35 7.14 -2.51
C VAL A 174 12.51 6.58 -1.09
N PHE A 175 11.90 5.43 -0.81
CA PHE A 175 12.02 4.79 0.50
C PHE A 175 13.41 4.24 0.77
N LEU A 176 14.08 3.66 -0.24
CA LEU A 176 15.46 3.21 -0.12
C LEU A 176 16.35 4.37 0.33
N PHE A 177 16.31 5.51 -0.37
CA PHE A 177 17.12 6.68 -0.03
C PHE A 177 16.74 7.28 1.33
N MET A 178 15.44 7.44 1.59
CA MET A 178 14.94 8.03 2.83
C MET A 178 15.30 7.17 4.05
N PHE A 179 15.12 5.86 3.96
CA PHE A 179 15.43 4.95 5.05
C PHE A 179 16.93 4.75 5.20
N TYR A 180 17.71 4.66 4.13
CA TYR A 180 19.17 4.57 4.19
C TYR A 180 19.82 5.65 5.05
N ARG A 181 19.23 6.86 5.09
CA ARG A 181 19.67 7.96 5.95
C ARG A 181 19.27 7.82 7.42
N ARG A 182 18.22 7.05 7.73
CA ARG A 182 17.65 6.84 9.08
C ARG A 182 18.14 5.57 9.75
N VAL A 183 18.67 4.60 8.98
CA VAL A 183 19.11 3.32 9.54
C VAL A 183 20.41 3.44 10.33
N ARG A 184 20.52 2.63 11.38
CA ARG A 184 21.74 2.52 12.19
C ARG A 184 22.84 1.74 11.49
N SER A 185 22.51 0.58 10.88
CA SER A 185 23.45 -0.25 10.14
C SER A 185 23.09 -0.31 8.66
N LYS A 186 23.83 0.43 7.85
CA LYS A 186 23.64 0.51 6.39
C LYS A 186 23.89 -0.83 5.69
N GLY A 187 24.89 -1.59 6.15
CA GLY A 187 25.19 -2.91 5.60
C GLY A 187 24.07 -3.92 5.84
N LEU A 188 23.57 -3.99 7.08
CA LEU A 188 22.44 -4.87 7.41
C LEU A 188 21.18 -4.46 6.67
N TYR A 189 20.92 -3.15 6.52
CA TYR A 189 19.79 -2.66 5.75
C TYR A 189 19.80 -3.18 4.30
N LEU A 190 20.91 -3.05 3.58
CA LEU A 190 21.00 -3.50 2.19
C LEU A 190 20.85 -5.03 2.06
N ILE A 191 21.48 -5.80 2.95
CA ILE A 191 21.32 -7.26 2.99
C ILE A 191 19.86 -7.63 3.27
N SER A 192 19.22 -6.96 4.24
CA SER A 192 17.82 -7.20 4.58
C SER A 192 16.87 -6.81 3.46
N VAL A 193 17.15 -5.76 2.66
CA VAL A 193 16.37 -5.43 1.46
C VAL A 193 16.38 -6.61 0.50
N ILE A 194 17.56 -7.13 0.15
CA ILE A 194 17.72 -8.26 -0.78
C ILE A 194 16.95 -9.49 -0.26
N ILE A 195 17.14 -9.86 1.01
CA ILE A 195 16.47 -11.01 1.62
C ILE A 195 14.95 -10.79 1.61
N SER A 196 14.47 -9.62 2.02
CA SER A 196 13.04 -9.33 2.04
C SER A 196 12.42 -9.38 0.65
N SER A 197 13.10 -8.87 -0.38
CA SER A 197 12.64 -8.99 -1.77
C SER A 197 12.50 -10.44 -2.21
N LEU A 198 13.48 -11.30 -1.91
CA LEU A 198 13.39 -12.73 -2.25
C LEU A 198 12.23 -13.44 -1.54
N VAL A 199 11.98 -13.08 -0.27
CA VAL A 199 10.88 -13.63 0.52
C VAL A 199 9.53 -13.21 -0.07
N PHE A 200 9.35 -11.91 -0.36
CA PHE A 200 8.11 -11.42 -0.98
C PHE A 200 7.91 -12.04 -2.37
N PHE A 201 8.97 -12.17 -3.16
CA PHE A 201 8.94 -12.83 -4.47
C PHE A 201 8.45 -14.28 -4.38
N SER A 202 8.84 -15.01 -3.34
CA SER A 202 8.45 -16.43 -3.17
C SER A 202 7.05 -16.64 -2.59
N ILE A 203 6.56 -15.69 -1.78
CA ILE A 203 5.29 -15.84 -1.04
C ILE A 203 4.09 -15.37 -1.86
N PHE A 204 4.24 -14.30 -2.64
CA PHE A 204 3.12 -13.72 -3.36
C PHE A 204 2.87 -14.46 -4.68
N PRO A 205 1.63 -14.94 -4.92
CA PRO A 205 1.23 -15.40 -6.23
C PRO A 205 1.06 -14.16 -7.10
N TRP A 206 2.01 -13.96 -8.00
CA TRP A 206 2.06 -12.82 -8.91
C TRP A 206 1.16 -12.98 -10.12
#